data_AF-A0AA51R187-F1
#
_entry.id   AF-A0AA51R187-F1
#
_cell.length_a   1.000
_cell.length_b   1.000
_cell.length_c   1.000
_cell.angle_alpha   90.00
_cell.angle_beta   90.00
_cell.angle_gamma   90.00
#
_symmetry.space_group_name_H-M   'P 1'
#
loop_
_entity.id
_entity.type
_entity.pdbx_description
1 polymer ?
#
loop_
_entity_poly.entity_id
_entity_poly.type
_entity_poly.pdbx_seq_one_letter_code
_entity_poly.pdbx_strand_id
1 'polypeptide(L)'
;MDLHHVIDIARPVLSDYLLKYLRSRVNILIVVDNEISLSPGANAFGIERVIRLLRDTSVGCMHFQVDVGVRSNVPFSVVASPVGTAAKYVGFRFDSTLPAGGRVIDAYDEVWCFGFKPDNFAGSDANITAPGALPASNAELAVLTTWMNNRKGGVFATGDHDYLGASMCHRIPRVGTMRAWTNAQGVPPIGTALRIDTNRPANAAEMAGTEMIEFDRQSDAVPQPIQWKAWLSFSSSPWHIRKRPHPVLCHPTLGPIDVMPDHPHEGVVFDHVPQPDVGLAAITLGNNYNFGAGVTGAEYPTAGGVQPLPMVIAHGTTLADPPLQHEKGDSPAKRFAMINVYDGHRANVGRVATDSTWHHWMNINITQIEAVGGANWEKIKRYYLNLAVWLAPPEIPRHCFFFHTLESLYSYPGIEEFHPKVNLLDAGLVFRKRLIGLYGPCWVTQFVFDWLGLLDLKLRERLIERYLLLPTPNRPIPPRPDPCLSCPPPEMFEAVILGGAIRATSAALFANGGGLEAGLKLMLEMKPERLEKYLLEGTAEGLKQLQALSAKSCEETKQLFG
;
A
#
# COMPACT_ATOMS: atom_id res chain seq x y z
N MET A 1 -0.54 31.18 29.09
CA MET A 1 0.64 30.39 28.67
C MET A 1 0.88 30.75 27.22
N ASP A 2 2.10 31.15 26.85
CA ASP A 2 2.44 31.42 25.46
C ASP A 2 2.54 30.08 24.71
N LEU A 3 1.55 29.78 23.86
CA LEU A 3 1.46 28.52 23.13
C LEU A 3 2.57 28.38 22.09
N HIS A 4 3.11 29.48 21.56
CA HIS A 4 4.25 29.43 20.66
C HIS A 4 5.51 28.95 21.39
N HIS A 5 5.74 29.48 22.59
CA HIS A 5 6.85 29.07 23.43
C HIS A 5 6.84 27.56 23.77
N VAL A 6 5.66 26.98 24.04
CA VAL A 6 5.52 25.55 24.31
C VAL A 6 5.90 24.70 23.10
N ILE A 7 5.43 25.09 21.92
CA ILE A 7 5.74 24.38 20.67
C ILE A 7 7.25 24.45 20.37
N ASP A 8 7.87 25.60 20.60
CA ASP A 8 9.30 25.81 20.37
C ASP A 8 10.18 24.98 21.33
N ILE A 9 9.75 24.79 22.58
CA ILE A 9 10.42 23.89 23.53
C ILE A 9 10.19 22.41 23.18
N ALA A 10 8.97 22.03 22.82
CA ALA A 10 8.62 20.63 22.60
C ALA A 10 9.23 20.04 21.32
N ARG A 11 9.33 20.85 20.25
CA ARG A 11 9.82 20.40 18.93
C ARG A 11 11.21 19.73 18.98
N PRO A 12 12.27 20.34 19.52
CA PRO A 12 13.59 19.71 19.56
C PRO A 12 13.57 18.41 20.39
N VAL A 13 12.83 18.39 21.49
CA VAL A 13 12.70 17.21 22.36
C VAL A 13 12.01 16.05 21.64
N LEU A 14 10.93 16.34 20.89
CA LEU A 14 10.23 15.35 20.07
C LEU A 14 11.12 14.82 18.95
N SER A 15 11.91 15.68 18.30
CA SER A 15 12.89 15.26 17.30
C SER A 15 13.97 14.36 17.89
N ASP A 16 14.50 14.70 19.07
CA ASP A 16 15.47 13.87 19.79
C ASP A 16 14.87 12.51 20.17
N TYR A 17 13.61 12.48 20.62
CA TYR A 17 12.90 11.23 20.90
C TYR A 17 12.78 10.35 19.67
N LEU A 18 12.35 10.95 18.54
CA LEU A 18 12.23 10.26 17.26
C LEU A 18 13.57 9.63 16.85
N LEU A 19 14.65 10.41 16.84
CA LEU A 19 15.98 9.96 16.44
C LEU A 19 16.56 8.90 17.39
N LYS A 20 16.29 9.02 18.69
CA LYS A 20 16.86 8.13 19.71
C LYS A 20 16.16 6.78 19.78
N TYR A 21 14.84 6.75 19.60
CA TYR A 21 14.04 5.57 19.94
C TYR A 21 13.20 5.00 18.80
N LEU A 22 12.86 5.81 17.79
CA LEU A 22 11.86 5.44 16.81
C LEU A 22 12.48 5.23 15.44
N ARG A 23 12.20 4.06 14.88
CA ARG A 23 12.51 3.78 13.49
C ARG A 23 11.44 4.39 12.59
N SER A 24 11.77 5.48 11.90
CA SER A 24 10.88 6.17 10.95
C SER A 24 11.37 6.12 9.50
N ARG A 25 12.58 5.62 9.26
CA ARG A 25 13.15 5.48 7.93
C ARG A 25 12.80 4.12 7.33
N VAL A 26 12.21 4.13 6.15
CA VAL A 26 11.97 2.94 5.31
C VAL A 26 13.09 2.84 4.29
N ASN A 27 13.81 1.72 4.29
CA ASN A 27 14.85 1.45 3.30
C ASN A 27 14.27 0.60 2.16
N ILE A 28 14.15 1.19 0.97
CA ILE A 28 13.60 0.56 -0.22
C ILE A 28 14.74 0.20 -1.18
N LEU A 29 14.77 -1.05 -1.63
CA LEU A 29 15.60 -1.48 -2.74
C LEU A 29 14.73 -1.60 -3.99
N ILE A 30 14.92 -0.68 -4.94
CA ILE A 30 14.31 -0.83 -6.26
C ILE A 30 15.23 -1.68 -7.13
N VAL A 31 14.69 -2.79 -7.64
CA VAL A 31 15.38 -3.75 -8.49
C VAL A 31 14.85 -3.62 -9.91
N VAL A 32 15.76 -3.35 -10.86
CA VAL A 32 15.42 -3.19 -12.27
C VAL A 32 16.27 -4.09 -13.15
N ASP A 33 15.75 -4.51 -14.30
CA ASP A 33 16.59 -5.02 -15.38
C ASP A 33 17.31 -3.87 -16.11
N ASN A 34 18.41 -4.17 -16.80
CA ASN A 34 19.30 -3.17 -17.39
C ASN A 34 18.68 -2.39 -18.57
N GLU A 35 17.53 -2.81 -19.09
CA GLU A 35 16.74 -2.09 -20.09
C GLU A 35 16.00 -0.89 -19.50
N ILE A 36 15.74 -0.88 -18.20
CA ILE A 36 15.05 0.23 -17.53
C ILE A 36 16.07 1.30 -17.15
N SER A 37 15.90 2.48 -17.75
CA SER A 37 16.78 3.62 -17.54
C SER A 37 16.65 4.20 -16.14
N LEU A 38 17.79 4.60 -15.58
CA LEU A 38 17.88 5.38 -14.35
C LEU A 38 18.19 6.86 -14.64
N SER A 39 18.23 7.24 -15.92
CA SER A 39 18.53 8.61 -16.34
C SER A 39 17.30 9.52 -16.26
N PRO A 40 17.48 10.83 -16.00
CA PRO A 40 16.38 11.78 -15.79
C PRO A 40 15.61 12.17 -17.07
N GLY A 41 15.80 11.45 -18.18
CA GLY A 41 15.18 11.81 -19.46
C GLY A 41 13.66 11.67 -19.42
N ALA A 42 12.94 12.69 -19.89
CA ALA A 42 11.47 12.70 -19.96
C ALA A 42 10.91 11.55 -20.82
N ASN A 43 11.56 11.27 -21.95
CA ASN A 43 11.20 10.17 -22.86
C ASN A 43 11.95 8.88 -22.55
N ALA A 44 12.73 8.86 -21.46
CA ALA A 44 13.41 7.64 -21.07
C ALA A 44 12.37 6.66 -20.54
N PHE A 45 12.45 5.43 -21.02
CA PHE A 45 11.84 4.29 -20.36
C PHE A 45 12.58 4.08 -19.04
N GLY A 46 12.14 4.74 -17.97
CA GLY A 46 12.92 4.80 -16.74
C GLY A 46 12.09 5.19 -15.53
N ILE A 47 12.60 4.85 -14.35
CA ILE A 47 11.87 4.96 -13.06
C ILE A 47 12.38 6.12 -12.18
N GLU A 48 13.16 7.00 -12.78
CA GLU A 48 13.97 8.01 -12.12
C GLU A 48 13.13 9.00 -11.30
N ARG A 49 12.01 9.45 -11.84
CA ARG A 49 11.11 10.40 -11.18
C ARG A 49 10.48 9.83 -9.92
N VAL A 50 10.07 8.56 -9.95
CA VAL A 50 9.53 7.87 -8.77
C VAL A 50 10.60 7.74 -7.68
N ILE A 51 11.84 7.41 -8.04
CA ILE A 51 12.97 7.36 -7.09
C ILE A 51 13.16 8.73 -6.41
N ARG A 52 13.19 9.82 -7.18
CA ARG A 52 13.32 11.17 -6.61
C ARG A 52 12.16 11.51 -5.71
N LEU A 53 10.94 11.30 -6.19
CA LEU A 53 9.73 11.59 -5.43
C LEU A 53 9.75 10.92 -4.05
N LEU A 54 10.11 9.63 -3.99
CA LEU A 54 10.20 8.90 -2.72
C LEU A 54 11.29 9.49 -1.80
N ARG A 55 12.47 9.80 -2.33
CA ARG A 55 13.58 10.36 -1.54
C ARG A 55 13.29 11.77 -1.02
N ASP A 56 12.58 12.57 -1.81
CA ASP A 56 12.35 13.99 -1.54
C ASP A 56 11.06 14.23 -0.73
N THR A 57 10.26 13.18 -0.50
CA THR A 57 8.96 13.28 0.18
C THR A 57 8.92 12.46 1.47
N SER A 58 8.05 12.85 2.39
CA SER A 58 7.71 12.10 3.60
C SER A 58 6.21 11.92 3.74
N VAL A 59 5.78 10.93 4.53
CA VAL A 59 4.37 10.74 4.90
C VAL A 59 4.24 10.66 6.41
N GLY A 60 3.68 11.70 7.01
CA GLY A 60 3.72 11.88 8.46
C GLY A 60 5.18 11.91 8.94
N CYS A 61 5.56 10.98 9.83
CA CYS A 61 6.93 10.87 10.32
C CYS A 61 7.85 9.99 9.44
N MET A 62 7.32 9.29 8.42
CA MET A 62 8.11 8.36 7.61
C MET A 62 8.91 9.07 6.53
N HIS A 63 10.17 8.65 6.39
CA HIS A 63 11.09 9.08 5.34
C HIS A 63 11.61 7.86 4.57
N PHE A 64 11.87 8.02 3.27
CA PHE A 64 12.26 6.91 2.41
C PHE A 64 13.72 7.06 1.96
N GLN A 65 14.52 6.01 2.18
CA GLN A 65 15.79 5.86 1.49
C GLN A 65 15.60 4.84 0.38
N VAL A 66 15.89 5.26 -0.84
CA VAL A 66 15.80 4.40 -2.01
C VAL A 66 17.19 4.14 -2.54
N ASP A 67 17.59 2.87 -2.61
CA ASP A 67 18.76 2.43 -3.37
C ASP A 67 18.30 1.60 -4.57
N VAL A 68 19.14 1.53 -5.62
CA VAL A 68 18.80 0.80 -6.84
C VAL A 68 19.77 -0.34 -7.08
N GLY A 69 19.24 -1.53 -7.39
CA GLY A 69 19.97 -2.68 -7.87
C GLY A 69 19.62 -3.01 -9.32
N VAL A 70 20.62 -3.01 -10.20
CA VAL A 70 20.46 -3.37 -11.61
C VAL A 70 20.83 -4.83 -11.82
N ARG A 71 19.89 -5.63 -12.32
CA ARG A 71 20.10 -7.01 -12.78
C ARG A 71 20.76 -6.97 -14.15
N SER A 72 21.86 -7.70 -14.30
CA SER A 72 22.57 -7.88 -15.57
C SER A 72 23.51 -9.09 -15.49
N ASN A 73 24.14 -9.46 -16.61
CA ASN A 73 25.13 -10.55 -16.66
C ASN A 73 26.51 -10.17 -16.12
N VAL A 74 26.72 -8.95 -15.64
CA VAL A 74 28.01 -8.53 -15.10
C VAL A 74 28.18 -9.02 -13.66
N PRO A 75 29.42 -9.22 -13.17
CA PRO A 75 29.66 -9.60 -11.79
C PRO A 75 29.07 -8.58 -10.80
N PHE A 76 28.55 -9.09 -9.68
CA PHE A 76 28.01 -8.24 -8.61
C PHE A 76 29.08 -7.26 -8.09
N SER A 77 28.72 -5.98 -8.01
CA SER A 77 29.56 -4.93 -7.45
C SER A 77 28.74 -3.87 -6.72
N VAL A 78 29.38 -3.18 -5.77
CA VAL A 78 28.78 -2.12 -4.96
C VAL A 78 29.42 -0.78 -5.31
N VAL A 79 28.61 0.19 -5.69
CA VAL A 79 29.01 1.59 -5.88
C VAL A 79 28.83 2.31 -4.53
N ALA A 80 29.93 2.73 -3.91
CA ALA A 80 29.90 3.28 -2.55
C ALA A 80 29.12 4.59 -2.41
N SER A 81 29.08 5.41 -3.47
CA SER A 81 28.40 6.71 -3.48
C SER A 81 27.82 6.97 -4.87
N PRO A 82 26.70 6.33 -5.22
CA PRO A 82 26.06 6.54 -6.52
C PRO A 82 25.59 7.99 -6.64
N VAL A 83 25.82 8.61 -7.80
CA VAL A 83 25.39 9.98 -8.09
C VAL A 83 23.94 9.97 -8.55
N GLY A 84 23.12 10.84 -7.97
CA GLY A 84 21.70 10.96 -8.34
C GLY A 84 20.94 9.64 -8.14
N THR A 85 20.32 9.15 -9.21
CA THR A 85 19.52 7.91 -9.26
C THR A 85 20.31 6.71 -9.79
N ALA A 86 21.63 6.83 -9.96
CA ALA A 86 22.48 5.74 -10.41
C ALA A 86 22.39 4.51 -9.49
N ALA A 87 22.65 3.34 -10.08
CA ALA A 87 22.62 2.08 -9.37
C ALA A 87 23.68 2.03 -8.26
N LYS A 88 23.25 1.61 -7.05
CA LYS A 88 24.15 1.27 -5.95
C LYS A 88 24.72 -0.14 -6.14
N TYR A 89 23.90 -1.05 -6.66
CA TYR A 89 24.28 -2.43 -6.91
C TYR A 89 24.19 -2.74 -8.40
N VAL A 90 25.29 -3.22 -8.98
CA VAL A 90 25.36 -3.60 -10.39
C VAL A 90 25.58 -5.11 -10.46
N GLY A 91 24.90 -5.81 -11.37
CA GLY A 91 24.90 -7.27 -11.40
C GLY A 91 24.13 -7.88 -10.23
N PHE A 92 23.13 -7.16 -9.72
CA PHE A 92 22.38 -7.55 -8.53
C PHE A 92 21.57 -8.84 -8.78
N ARG A 93 21.59 -9.72 -7.79
CA ARG A 93 20.73 -10.90 -7.63
C ARG A 93 20.18 -10.92 -6.21
N PHE A 94 19.03 -11.53 -5.96
CA PHE A 94 18.42 -11.50 -4.61
C PHE A 94 19.28 -12.18 -3.52
N ASP A 95 20.18 -13.09 -3.92
CA ASP A 95 21.16 -13.72 -3.05
C ASP A 95 22.52 -13.00 -3.03
N SER A 96 22.65 -11.82 -3.62
CA SER A 96 23.90 -11.05 -3.59
C SER A 96 24.34 -10.74 -2.15
N THR A 97 25.66 -10.87 -1.91
CA THR A 97 26.29 -10.62 -0.61
C THR A 97 27.22 -9.42 -0.67
N LEU A 98 27.23 -8.59 0.36
CA LEU A 98 28.19 -7.50 0.48
C LEU A 98 29.63 -8.05 0.66
N PRO A 99 30.68 -7.29 0.27
CA PRO A 99 32.06 -7.71 0.48
C PRO A 99 32.42 -8.00 1.95
N ALA A 100 31.79 -7.29 2.88
CA ALA A 100 31.96 -7.48 4.32
C ALA A 100 31.16 -8.68 4.89
N GLY A 101 30.46 -9.44 4.04
CA GLY A 101 29.51 -10.47 4.44
C GLY A 101 28.08 -9.94 4.63
N GLY A 102 27.12 -10.87 4.79
CA GLY A 102 25.69 -10.55 4.86
C GLY A 102 25.03 -10.40 3.49
N ARG A 103 23.72 -10.65 3.41
CA ARG A 103 22.95 -10.47 2.17
C ARG A 103 22.62 -8.99 1.99
N VAL A 104 22.64 -8.51 0.74
CA VAL A 104 22.27 -7.12 0.43
C VAL A 104 20.84 -6.82 0.86
N ILE A 105 19.92 -7.74 0.60
CA ILE A 105 18.48 -7.58 0.91
C ILE A 105 18.21 -7.36 2.40
N ASP A 106 19.09 -7.83 3.29
CA ASP A 106 18.95 -7.69 4.74
C ASP A 106 19.10 -6.25 5.25
N ALA A 107 19.59 -5.33 4.42
CA ALA A 107 19.66 -3.90 4.72
C ALA A 107 18.36 -3.14 4.42
N TYR A 108 17.38 -3.81 3.78
CA TYR A 108 16.17 -3.19 3.25
C TYR A 108 14.90 -3.73 3.93
N ASP A 109 13.90 -2.86 3.95
CA ASP A 109 12.54 -3.10 4.44
C ASP A 109 11.61 -3.51 3.31
N GLU A 110 11.87 -2.99 2.11
CA GLU A 110 11.06 -3.23 0.93
C GLU A 110 11.94 -3.54 -0.28
N VAL A 111 11.40 -4.38 -1.16
CA VAL A 111 11.97 -4.68 -2.48
C VAL A 111 10.93 -4.43 -3.54
N TRP A 112 11.24 -3.56 -4.49
CA TRP A 112 10.35 -3.16 -5.57
C TRP A 112 10.91 -3.62 -6.90
N CYS A 113 10.24 -4.55 -7.55
CA CYS A 113 10.71 -5.22 -8.75
C CYS A 113 10.06 -4.63 -10.01
N PHE A 114 10.87 -4.02 -10.87
CA PHE A 114 10.48 -3.59 -12.21
C PHE A 114 11.24 -4.45 -13.23
N GLY A 115 10.59 -5.47 -13.76
CA GLY A 115 11.21 -6.39 -14.70
C GLY A 115 10.95 -6.01 -16.15
N PHE A 116 11.96 -6.20 -17.00
CA PHE A 116 11.83 -6.12 -18.45
C PHE A 116 12.02 -7.50 -19.08
N LYS A 117 12.94 -8.32 -18.55
CA LYS A 117 13.28 -9.62 -19.14
C LYS A 117 12.10 -10.62 -19.10
N PRO A 118 11.95 -11.48 -20.12
CA PRO A 118 12.96 -11.84 -21.13
C PRO A 118 13.13 -10.85 -22.28
N ASP A 119 12.04 -10.33 -22.86
CA ASP A 119 12.02 -9.35 -23.95
C ASP A 119 10.58 -8.86 -24.21
N ASN A 120 10.41 -8.02 -25.23
CA ASN A 120 9.11 -7.49 -25.67
C ASN A 120 8.63 -8.13 -27.00
N PHE A 121 9.00 -9.39 -27.29
CA PHE A 121 8.78 -9.99 -28.62
C PHE A 121 7.68 -11.08 -28.68
N ALA A 122 6.69 -11.05 -27.78
CA ALA A 122 5.49 -11.92 -27.82
C ALA A 122 5.80 -13.41 -28.14
N GLY A 123 6.78 -13.99 -27.44
CA GLY A 123 7.29 -15.34 -27.70
C GLY A 123 6.71 -16.44 -26.79
N SER A 124 7.38 -17.60 -26.79
CA SER A 124 7.04 -18.74 -25.92
C SER A 124 7.51 -18.54 -24.47
N ASP A 125 6.79 -19.10 -23.50
CA ASP A 125 7.16 -19.13 -22.07
C ASP A 125 8.55 -19.76 -21.81
N ALA A 126 9.08 -20.53 -22.77
CA ALA A 126 10.44 -21.04 -22.70
C ALA A 126 11.50 -19.92 -22.62
N ASN A 127 11.22 -18.74 -23.16
CA ASN A 127 12.13 -17.58 -23.11
C ASN A 127 12.33 -17.06 -21.69
N ILE A 128 11.33 -17.21 -20.82
CA ILE A 128 11.34 -16.70 -19.44
C ILE A 128 12.50 -17.30 -18.64
N THR A 129 12.83 -18.57 -18.89
CA THR A 129 13.87 -19.31 -18.17
C THR A 129 15.18 -19.46 -18.96
N ALA A 130 15.27 -18.83 -20.13
CA ALA A 130 16.50 -18.83 -20.91
C ALA A 130 17.65 -18.16 -20.13
N PRO A 131 18.91 -18.63 -20.23
CA PRO A 131 20.02 -18.07 -19.47
C PRO A 131 20.20 -16.55 -19.63
N GLY A 132 20.00 -16.02 -20.84
CA GLY A 132 20.10 -14.59 -21.15
C GLY A 132 18.97 -13.73 -20.60
N ALA A 133 17.86 -14.35 -20.18
CA ALA A 133 16.72 -13.67 -19.58
C ALA A 133 16.89 -13.45 -18.07
N LEU A 134 18.02 -13.87 -17.49
CA LEU A 134 18.34 -13.66 -16.08
C LEU A 134 17.25 -14.16 -15.12
N PRO A 135 16.69 -15.39 -15.28
CA PRO A 135 15.63 -15.87 -14.41
C PRO A 135 16.07 -15.89 -12.94
N ALA A 136 15.14 -15.58 -12.02
CA ALA A 136 15.39 -15.73 -10.60
C ALA A 136 15.59 -17.22 -10.25
N SER A 137 16.80 -17.53 -9.78
CA SER A 137 17.19 -18.89 -9.40
C SER A 137 16.51 -19.36 -8.11
N ASN A 138 16.55 -20.67 -7.83
CA ASN A 138 16.08 -21.18 -6.55
C ASN A 138 16.83 -20.60 -5.35
N ALA A 139 18.14 -20.34 -5.48
CA ALA A 139 18.94 -19.72 -4.42
C ALA A 139 18.49 -18.28 -4.13
N GLU A 140 18.27 -17.49 -5.19
CA GLU A 140 17.70 -16.14 -5.10
C GLU A 140 16.32 -16.14 -4.42
N LEU A 141 15.42 -17.01 -4.89
CA LEU A 141 14.06 -17.11 -4.37
C LEU A 141 14.02 -17.62 -2.93
N ALA A 142 14.91 -18.53 -2.56
CA ALA A 142 15.05 -18.99 -1.18
C ALA A 142 15.41 -17.82 -0.25
N VAL A 143 16.42 -17.01 -0.61
CA VAL A 143 16.83 -15.84 0.17
C VAL A 143 15.71 -14.80 0.27
N LEU A 144 15.11 -14.43 -0.86
CA LEU A 144 14.01 -13.47 -0.89
C LEU A 144 12.82 -13.94 -0.04
N THR A 145 12.45 -15.22 -0.15
CA THR A 145 11.32 -15.79 0.60
C THR A 145 11.59 -15.82 2.10
N THR A 146 12.80 -16.20 2.52
CA THR A 146 13.21 -16.15 3.92
C THR A 146 13.13 -14.72 4.45
N TRP A 147 13.58 -13.72 3.69
CA TRP A 147 13.48 -12.31 4.06
C TRP A 147 12.01 -11.85 4.15
N MET A 148 11.16 -12.15 3.15
CA MET A 148 9.73 -11.81 3.15
C MET A 148 9.01 -12.39 4.37
N ASN A 149 9.31 -13.65 4.74
CA ASN A 149 8.60 -14.33 5.82
C ASN A 149 9.14 -13.97 7.20
N ASN A 150 10.47 -13.96 7.39
CA ASN A 150 11.06 -13.82 8.72
C ASN A 150 11.22 -12.36 9.13
N ARG A 151 11.52 -11.47 8.16
CA ARG A 151 11.71 -10.03 8.42
C ARG A 151 10.48 -9.21 8.11
N LYS A 152 9.42 -9.85 7.60
CA LYS A 152 8.19 -9.19 7.14
C LYS A 152 8.48 -8.13 6.07
N GLY A 153 9.48 -8.38 5.23
CA GLY A 153 9.88 -7.48 4.16
C GLY A 153 8.79 -7.34 3.10
N GLY A 154 8.47 -6.09 2.74
CA GLY A 154 7.42 -5.77 1.77
C GLY A 154 7.89 -5.94 0.32
N VAL A 155 7.07 -6.50 -0.54
CA VAL A 155 7.39 -6.64 -1.97
C VAL A 155 6.37 -5.92 -2.84
N PHE A 156 6.87 -5.05 -3.71
CA PHE A 156 6.13 -4.57 -4.87
C PHE A 156 6.69 -5.24 -6.12
N ALA A 157 5.84 -5.63 -7.06
CA ALA A 157 6.31 -6.11 -8.35
C ALA A 157 5.35 -5.74 -9.47
N THR A 158 5.91 -5.36 -10.61
CA THR A 158 5.15 -5.09 -11.81
C THR A 158 5.89 -5.64 -13.04
N GLY A 159 5.12 -5.86 -14.11
CA GLY A 159 5.55 -6.31 -15.42
C GLY A 159 4.72 -5.56 -16.45
N ASP A 160 4.56 -6.08 -17.66
CA ASP A 160 3.58 -5.53 -18.60
C ASP A 160 2.98 -6.64 -19.47
N HIS A 161 2.34 -6.32 -20.59
CA HIS A 161 1.86 -7.31 -21.56
C HIS A 161 2.92 -8.34 -21.95
N ASP A 162 2.44 -9.43 -22.56
CA ASP A 162 3.23 -10.64 -22.81
C ASP A 162 3.94 -11.08 -21.50
N TYR A 163 5.14 -11.63 -21.60
CA TYR A 163 5.89 -12.12 -20.44
C TYR A 163 6.84 -11.08 -19.83
N LEU A 164 6.62 -9.77 -20.06
CA LEU A 164 7.52 -8.72 -19.59
C LEU A 164 7.68 -8.75 -18.07
N GLY A 165 8.94 -8.82 -17.62
CA GLY A 165 9.33 -8.93 -16.23
C GLY A 165 9.14 -10.31 -15.60
N ALA A 166 8.62 -11.30 -16.34
CA ALA A 166 8.37 -12.63 -15.83
C ALA A 166 9.67 -13.29 -15.32
N SER A 167 10.80 -13.11 -16.00
CA SER A 167 12.05 -13.77 -15.63
C SER A 167 12.48 -13.45 -14.19
N MET A 168 12.25 -12.22 -13.74
CA MET A 168 12.49 -11.85 -12.34
C MET A 168 11.34 -12.29 -11.41
N CYS A 169 10.09 -12.05 -11.81
CA CYS A 169 8.98 -11.98 -10.85
C CYS A 169 8.07 -13.22 -10.78
N HIS A 170 7.94 -14.02 -11.83
CA HIS A 170 6.87 -15.02 -11.93
C HIS A 170 6.94 -16.16 -10.89
N ARG A 171 8.08 -16.32 -10.22
CA ARG A 171 8.31 -17.37 -9.20
C ARG A 171 8.45 -16.83 -7.78
N ILE A 172 8.39 -15.52 -7.59
CA ILE A 172 8.44 -14.91 -6.26
C ILE A 172 7.12 -15.25 -5.55
N PRO A 173 7.13 -15.79 -4.32
CA PRO A 173 5.91 -16.12 -3.60
C PRO A 173 4.95 -14.94 -3.46
N ARG A 174 3.65 -15.22 -3.61
CA ARG A 174 2.51 -14.29 -3.76
C ARG A 174 2.56 -13.47 -5.03
N VAL A 175 3.69 -12.85 -5.35
CA VAL A 175 3.88 -12.05 -6.58
C VAL A 175 3.56 -12.87 -7.84
N GLY A 176 4.12 -14.08 -7.93
CA GLY A 176 3.98 -14.99 -9.08
C GLY A 176 2.55 -15.49 -9.31
N THR A 177 1.71 -15.43 -8.27
CA THR A 177 0.30 -15.87 -8.33
C THR A 177 -0.69 -14.70 -8.28
N MET A 178 -0.27 -13.50 -7.89
CA MET A 178 -1.11 -12.29 -7.87
C MET A 178 -1.17 -11.57 -9.22
N ARG A 179 -0.21 -11.77 -10.13
CA ARG A 179 -0.20 -11.20 -11.48
C ARG A 179 -0.07 -12.29 -12.55
N ALA A 180 -0.68 -12.07 -13.72
CA ALA A 180 -0.42 -12.90 -14.89
C ALA A 180 0.93 -12.52 -15.50
N TRP A 181 1.90 -13.44 -15.45
CA TRP A 181 3.27 -13.25 -15.92
C TRP A 181 3.59 -14.05 -17.17
N THR A 182 2.86 -15.13 -17.45
CA THR A 182 3.19 -16.05 -18.54
C THR A 182 2.02 -16.24 -19.49
N ASN A 183 2.29 -16.69 -20.71
CA ASN A 183 1.26 -17.01 -21.70
C ASN A 183 0.31 -18.09 -21.16
N ALA A 184 0.83 -19.10 -20.47
CA ALA A 184 0.02 -20.14 -19.82
C ALA A 184 -0.91 -19.59 -18.72
N GLN A 185 -0.56 -18.45 -18.12
CA GLN A 185 -1.40 -17.75 -17.15
C GLN A 185 -2.44 -16.84 -17.81
N GLY A 186 -2.39 -16.66 -19.14
CA GLY A 186 -3.31 -15.77 -19.87
C GLY A 186 -2.91 -14.30 -19.79
N VAL A 187 -1.61 -13.99 -19.71
CA VAL A 187 -1.15 -12.60 -19.78
C VAL A 187 -1.57 -11.96 -21.13
N PRO A 188 -2.10 -10.72 -21.15
CA PRO A 188 -2.54 -10.07 -22.37
C PRO A 188 -1.40 -9.90 -23.37
N PRO A 189 -1.59 -10.21 -24.66
CA PRO A 189 -0.58 -10.01 -25.68
C PRO A 189 -0.54 -8.56 -26.18
N ILE A 190 0.56 -8.15 -26.80
CA ILE A 190 0.73 -6.77 -27.33
C ILE A 190 -0.17 -6.41 -28.53
N GLY A 191 -0.57 -7.40 -29.34
CA GLY A 191 -1.03 -7.16 -30.72
C GLY A 191 -2.34 -7.82 -31.15
N THR A 192 -3.00 -8.60 -30.28
CA THR A 192 -4.29 -9.23 -30.64
C THR A 192 -5.46 -8.50 -30.00
N ALA A 193 -6.69 -8.86 -30.35
CA ALA A 193 -7.90 -8.35 -29.69
C ALA A 193 -7.96 -8.70 -28.18
N LEU A 194 -7.08 -9.57 -27.68
CA LEU A 194 -6.94 -9.86 -26.25
C LEU A 194 -6.13 -8.81 -25.49
N ARG A 195 -5.40 -7.92 -26.18
CA ARG A 195 -4.68 -6.80 -25.55
C ARG A 195 -5.60 -5.88 -24.75
N ILE A 196 -5.01 -5.10 -23.85
CA ILE A 196 -5.71 -4.20 -22.95
C ILE A 196 -5.20 -2.78 -23.21
N ASP A 197 -5.87 -2.01 -24.07
CA ASP A 197 -5.48 -0.63 -24.35
C ASP A 197 -6.24 0.35 -23.44
N THR A 198 -5.53 1.17 -22.68
CA THR A 198 -6.16 2.16 -21.79
C THR A 198 -5.93 3.61 -22.17
N ASN A 199 -5.22 3.86 -23.28
CA ASN A 199 -5.01 5.19 -23.81
C ASN A 199 -6.30 5.97 -23.90
N ARG A 200 -6.26 7.22 -23.45
CA ARG A 200 -7.37 8.16 -23.61
C ARG A 200 -7.19 8.98 -24.88
N PRO A 201 -8.28 9.34 -25.57
CA PRO A 201 -8.22 10.30 -26.66
C PRO A 201 -7.62 11.60 -26.14
N ALA A 202 -6.53 12.05 -26.75
CA ALA A 202 -5.83 13.26 -26.33
C ALA A 202 -6.52 14.53 -26.85
N ASN A 203 -7.34 14.39 -27.90
CA ASN A 203 -8.01 15.50 -28.56
C ASN A 203 -9.43 15.14 -29.01
N ALA A 204 -10.18 16.15 -29.50
CA ALA A 204 -11.56 15.98 -29.93
C ALA A 204 -11.71 15.15 -31.23
N ALA A 205 -10.71 15.15 -32.11
CA ALA A 205 -10.75 14.40 -33.36
C ALA A 205 -10.64 12.89 -33.13
N GLU A 206 -9.78 12.46 -32.20
CA GLU A 206 -9.67 11.07 -31.76
C GLU A 206 -10.93 10.62 -31.02
N MET A 207 -11.45 11.47 -30.13
CA MET A 207 -12.69 11.19 -29.41
C MET A 207 -13.87 11.02 -30.38
N ALA A 208 -13.87 11.76 -31.49
CA ALA A 208 -14.85 11.66 -32.56
C ALA A 208 -14.58 10.49 -33.52
N GLY A 209 -13.47 9.76 -33.37
CA GLY A 209 -13.11 8.67 -34.29
C GLY A 209 -12.69 9.16 -35.67
N THR A 210 -12.23 10.40 -35.78
CA THR A 210 -11.79 11.01 -37.05
C THR A 210 -10.27 11.05 -37.19
N GLU A 211 -9.55 10.76 -36.11
CA GLU A 211 -8.10 10.63 -36.04
C GLU A 211 -7.74 9.32 -35.33
N MET A 212 -6.63 8.72 -35.75
CA MET A 212 -6.12 7.47 -35.20
C MET A 212 -5.35 7.72 -33.91
N ILE A 213 -5.59 6.88 -32.90
CA ILE A 213 -4.76 6.83 -31.69
C ILE A 213 -3.52 5.98 -32.03
N GLU A 214 -2.38 6.66 -32.15
CA GLU A 214 -1.08 6.08 -32.52
C GLU A 214 -0.52 5.13 -31.46
N PHE A 215 0.17 4.08 -31.89
CA PHE A 215 0.85 3.11 -31.04
C PHE A 215 1.97 3.72 -30.20
N ASP A 216 2.74 4.64 -30.79
CA ASP A 216 3.86 5.31 -30.13
C ASP A 216 3.40 6.39 -29.15
N ARG A 217 2.08 6.57 -28.95
CA ARG A 217 1.52 7.42 -27.91
C ARG A 217 1.56 6.73 -26.55
N GLN A 218 2.79 6.62 -26.09
CA GLN A 218 3.25 6.11 -24.81
C GLN A 218 3.23 7.19 -23.72
N SER A 219 2.99 8.45 -24.11
CA SER A 219 3.14 9.63 -23.26
C SER A 219 2.11 10.67 -23.64
N ASP A 220 1.22 11.00 -22.70
CA ASP A 220 0.36 12.17 -22.77
C ASP A 220 0.00 12.67 -21.36
N ALA A 221 -0.85 13.69 -21.28
CA ALA A 221 -1.27 14.31 -20.04
C ALA A 221 -2.64 13.83 -19.51
N VAL A 222 -3.26 12.85 -20.18
CA VAL A 222 -4.63 12.39 -19.93
C VAL A 222 -4.60 11.02 -19.23
N PRO A 223 -4.62 10.96 -17.89
CA PRO A 223 -4.63 9.68 -17.20
C PRO A 223 -5.93 8.92 -17.45
N GLN A 224 -5.86 7.59 -17.30
CA GLN A 224 -7.05 6.74 -17.29
C GLN A 224 -7.77 6.79 -15.94
N PRO A 225 -9.10 6.92 -15.90
CA PRO A 225 -9.89 6.64 -14.71
C PRO A 225 -9.82 5.16 -14.34
N ILE A 226 -9.72 4.89 -13.05
CA ILE A 226 -9.78 3.55 -12.46
C ILE A 226 -10.98 3.41 -11.54
N GLN A 227 -11.54 2.20 -11.50
CA GLN A 227 -12.60 1.84 -10.55
C GLN A 227 -11.98 1.19 -9.32
N TRP A 228 -11.81 1.96 -8.24
CA TRP A 228 -11.39 1.40 -6.96
C TRP A 228 -12.47 0.47 -6.37
N LYS A 229 -12.03 -0.62 -5.75
CA LYS A 229 -12.89 -1.55 -4.99
C LYS A 229 -13.02 -1.01 -3.56
N ALA A 230 -14.26 -0.95 -3.06
CA ALA A 230 -14.47 -0.55 -1.68
C ALA A 230 -13.79 -1.58 -0.76
N TRP A 231 -12.81 -1.10 0.00
CA TRP A 231 -12.15 -1.88 1.02
C TRP A 231 -13.03 -1.97 2.26
N LEU A 232 -13.68 -0.86 2.62
CA LEU A 232 -14.64 -0.77 3.72
C LEU A 232 -15.96 -0.19 3.22
N SER A 233 -17.08 -0.80 3.60
CA SER A 233 -18.43 -0.34 3.26
C SER A 233 -19.32 -0.41 4.50
N PHE A 234 -20.03 0.66 4.79
CA PHE A 234 -20.97 0.68 5.92
C PHE A 234 -22.18 1.56 5.62
N SER A 235 -23.33 1.13 6.10
CA SER A 235 -24.58 1.86 6.02
C SER A 235 -25.06 2.22 7.42
N SER A 236 -25.20 3.51 7.69
CA SER A 236 -25.80 4.03 8.94
C SER A 236 -27.24 4.49 8.73
N SER A 237 -27.76 4.41 7.50
CA SER A 237 -29.11 4.83 7.10
C SER A 237 -29.50 4.06 5.84
N PRO A 238 -30.79 3.70 5.64
CA PRO A 238 -31.22 2.95 4.45
C PRO A 238 -30.86 3.63 3.12
N TRP A 239 -30.62 4.94 3.15
CA TRP A 239 -30.40 5.78 1.97
C TRP A 239 -28.93 6.15 1.75
N HIS A 240 -28.02 5.82 2.67
CA HIS A 240 -26.64 6.28 2.63
C HIS A 240 -25.65 5.17 2.96
N ILE A 241 -24.93 4.71 1.93
CA ILE A 241 -23.79 3.79 2.08
C ILE A 241 -22.51 4.60 1.92
N ARG A 242 -21.66 4.57 2.95
CA ARG A 242 -20.32 5.15 2.91
C ARG A 242 -19.32 4.06 2.56
N LYS A 243 -18.40 4.39 1.67
CA LYS A 243 -17.34 3.50 1.18
C LYS A 243 -15.98 4.15 1.37
N ARG A 244 -14.97 3.35 1.70
CA ARG A 244 -13.57 3.79 1.71
C ARG A 244 -12.74 2.90 0.78
N PRO A 245 -11.80 3.47 0.02
CA PRO A 245 -10.84 2.68 -0.74
C PRO A 245 -9.83 2.02 0.20
N HIS A 246 -9.04 1.10 -0.33
CA HIS A 246 -7.89 0.54 0.38
C HIS A 246 -6.88 1.65 0.75
N PRO A 247 -6.10 1.55 1.84
CA PRO A 247 -5.13 2.59 2.24
C PRO A 247 -4.15 3.00 1.13
N VAL A 248 -3.78 2.06 0.25
CA VAL A 248 -2.96 2.32 -0.95
C VAL A 248 -3.60 3.34 -1.90
N LEU A 249 -4.93 3.35 -2.02
CA LEU A 249 -5.69 4.24 -2.91
C LEU A 249 -6.38 5.39 -2.16
N CYS A 250 -5.88 5.77 -0.98
CA CYS A 250 -6.53 6.75 -0.11
C CYS A 250 -5.75 8.07 -0.09
N HIS A 251 -6.33 9.14 -0.64
CA HIS A 251 -5.77 10.49 -0.52
C HIS A 251 -6.28 11.17 0.76
N PRO A 252 -5.46 11.97 1.48
CA PRO A 252 -5.91 12.67 2.68
C PRO A 252 -7.06 13.67 2.43
N THR A 253 -7.01 14.39 1.30
CA THR A 253 -7.95 15.48 0.99
C THR A 253 -8.72 15.36 -0.33
N LEU A 254 -8.22 14.62 -1.33
CA LEU A 254 -8.80 14.55 -2.68
C LEU A 254 -9.74 13.36 -2.90
N GLY A 255 -10.04 12.61 -1.84
CA GLY A 255 -10.85 11.39 -1.90
C GLY A 255 -10.06 10.16 -2.37
N PRO A 256 -10.74 9.14 -2.93
CA PRO A 256 -10.06 7.99 -3.51
C PRO A 256 -9.13 8.38 -4.65
N ILE A 257 -8.03 7.64 -4.77
CA ILE A 257 -7.21 7.63 -5.97
C ILE A 257 -7.99 6.83 -7.01
N ASP A 258 -8.43 7.52 -8.05
CA ASP A 258 -9.37 7.07 -9.08
C ASP A 258 -8.81 7.32 -10.49
N VAL A 259 -7.50 7.59 -10.60
CA VAL A 259 -6.77 7.75 -11.86
C VAL A 259 -5.39 7.09 -11.78
N MET A 260 -4.91 6.60 -12.92
CA MET A 260 -3.55 6.10 -13.14
C MET A 260 -3.03 6.61 -14.49
N PRO A 261 -1.71 6.64 -14.72
CA PRO A 261 -1.17 6.83 -16.06
C PRO A 261 -1.76 5.79 -17.02
N ASP A 262 -2.02 6.16 -18.27
CA ASP A 262 -2.50 5.26 -19.30
C ASP A 262 -1.35 4.77 -20.19
N HIS A 263 -1.64 3.71 -20.96
CA HIS A 263 -0.71 3.10 -21.92
C HIS A 263 -1.48 2.10 -22.81
N PRO A 264 -1.06 1.85 -24.06
CA PRO A 264 -1.64 0.75 -24.84
C PRO A 264 -1.22 -0.62 -24.26
N HIS A 265 -1.93 -1.74 -24.44
CA HIS A 265 -1.48 -3.08 -23.98
C HIS A 265 -0.90 -3.20 -22.55
N GLU A 266 -1.76 -3.06 -21.55
CA GLU A 266 -1.45 -3.43 -20.18
C GLU A 266 -1.38 -4.94 -19.94
N GLY A 267 -0.67 -5.32 -18.88
CA GLY A 267 -0.85 -6.61 -18.23
C GLY A 267 -2.13 -6.68 -17.39
N VAL A 268 -2.19 -7.67 -16.49
CA VAL A 268 -3.37 -7.91 -15.65
C VAL A 268 -2.98 -8.63 -14.36
N VAL A 269 -3.72 -8.35 -13.28
CA VAL A 269 -3.56 -9.06 -12.01
C VAL A 269 -4.69 -10.06 -11.78
N PHE A 270 -4.41 -11.15 -11.06
CA PHE A 270 -5.43 -12.10 -10.62
C PHE A 270 -6.23 -11.54 -9.44
N ASP A 271 -7.40 -12.11 -9.15
CA ASP A 271 -8.13 -11.90 -7.89
C ASP A 271 -8.41 -13.28 -7.26
N HIS A 272 -8.79 -13.30 -5.99
CA HIS A 272 -9.30 -14.51 -5.34
C HIS A 272 -10.66 -14.98 -5.89
N VAL A 273 -11.22 -14.27 -6.87
CA VAL A 273 -12.43 -14.62 -7.62
C VAL A 273 -12.13 -14.63 -9.13
N PRO A 274 -12.86 -15.42 -9.94
CA PRO A 274 -12.64 -15.45 -11.39
C PRO A 274 -12.94 -14.10 -12.06
N GLN A 275 -12.24 -13.81 -13.16
CA GLN A 275 -12.40 -12.60 -13.96
C GLN A 275 -12.76 -12.97 -15.40
N PRO A 276 -14.06 -13.18 -15.71
CA PRO A 276 -14.49 -13.67 -17.02
C PRO A 276 -14.23 -12.69 -18.16
N ASP A 277 -14.26 -11.38 -17.89
CA ASP A 277 -14.04 -10.31 -18.90
C ASP A 277 -12.65 -10.38 -19.54
N VAL A 278 -11.67 -10.99 -18.85
CA VAL A 278 -10.30 -11.20 -19.31
C VAL A 278 -9.89 -12.68 -19.29
N GLY A 279 -10.84 -13.60 -19.08
CA GLY A 279 -10.60 -15.04 -19.14
C GLY A 279 -9.70 -15.60 -18.04
N LEU A 280 -9.52 -14.91 -16.90
CA LEU A 280 -8.65 -15.37 -15.81
C LEU A 280 -9.39 -16.17 -14.74
N ALA A 281 -8.76 -17.25 -14.30
CA ALA A 281 -9.20 -18.03 -13.15
C ALA A 281 -8.94 -17.29 -11.81
N ALA A 282 -9.59 -17.77 -10.74
CA ALA A 282 -9.29 -17.30 -9.40
C ALA A 282 -7.91 -17.80 -8.91
N ILE A 283 -7.28 -17.03 -8.02
CA ILE A 283 -6.04 -17.44 -7.34
C ILE A 283 -6.29 -18.74 -6.57
N THR A 284 -5.39 -19.71 -6.76
CA THR A 284 -5.39 -20.95 -5.98
C THR A 284 -4.68 -20.73 -4.64
N LEU A 285 -5.44 -20.64 -3.55
CA LEU A 285 -4.93 -20.29 -2.22
C LEU A 285 -4.15 -21.42 -1.51
N GLY A 286 -4.36 -22.68 -1.91
CA GLY A 286 -3.75 -23.86 -1.28
C GLY A 286 -2.37 -24.25 -1.80
N ASN A 287 -1.79 -23.45 -2.70
CA ASN A 287 -0.49 -23.74 -3.30
C ASN A 287 0.66 -23.62 -2.30
N ASN A 288 1.73 -24.36 -2.54
CA ASN A 288 2.98 -24.28 -1.80
C ASN A 288 4.12 -23.98 -2.76
N TYR A 289 5.09 -23.19 -2.31
CA TYR A 289 6.37 -23.02 -3.00
C TYR A 289 7.40 -24.00 -2.45
N ASN A 290 8.40 -24.35 -3.28
CA ASN A 290 9.56 -25.14 -2.87
C ASN A 290 10.78 -24.73 -3.70
N PHE A 291 11.78 -24.14 -3.02
CA PHE A 291 13.02 -23.70 -3.65
C PHE A 291 14.21 -24.61 -3.29
N GLY A 292 13.99 -25.72 -2.61
CA GLY A 292 15.04 -26.60 -2.10
C GLY A 292 15.72 -26.06 -0.83
N ALA A 293 16.75 -26.77 -0.35
CA ALA A 293 17.54 -26.41 0.84
C ALA A 293 16.73 -26.09 2.11
N GLY A 294 15.54 -26.71 2.26
CA GLY A 294 14.64 -26.48 3.39
C GLY A 294 13.72 -25.27 3.27
N VAL A 295 13.76 -24.50 2.18
CA VAL A 295 12.85 -23.36 1.95
C VAL A 295 11.61 -23.82 1.18
N THR A 296 10.57 -24.17 1.93
CA THR A 296 9.25 -24.57 1.46
C THR A 296 8.17 -23.94 2.34
N GLY A 297 6.96 -23.76 1.83
CA GLY A 297 5.86 -23.21 2.61
C GLY A 297 4.62 -22.88 1.80
N ALA A 298 3.56 -22.49 2.51
CA ALA A 298 2.32 -22.04 1.90
C ALA A 298 2.52 -20.72 1.17
N GLU A 299 1.98 -20.65 -0.05
CA GLU A 299 1.92 -19.42 -0.84
C GLU A 299 1.22 -18.31 -0.05
N TYR A 300 0.07 -18.65 0.55
CA TYR A 300 -0.75 -17.80 1.41
C TYR A 300 -0.87 -18.43 2.81
N PRO A 301 0.00 -18.06 3.77
CA PRO A 301 -0.03 -18.64 5.12
C PRO A 301 -1.25 -18.19 5.94
N THR A 302 -1.56 -18.99 6.97
CA THR A 302 -2.63 -18.75 7.94
C THR A 302 -2.03 -18.40 9.30
N ALA A 303 -2.57 -17.39 9.99
CA ALA A 303 -2.24 -17.11 11.39
C ALA A 303 -3.51 -16.90 12.21
N GLY A 304 -3.54 -17.44 13.44
CA GLY A 304 -4.70 -17.30 14.33
C GLY A 304 -6.01 -17.91 13.79
N GLY A 305 -5.92 -18.85 12.85
CA GLY A 305 -7.08 -19.46 12.18
C GLY A 305 -7.65 -18.63 11.02
N VAL A 306 -7.00 -17.53 10.63
CA VAL A 306 -7.41 -16.71 9.48
C VAL A 306 -6.34 -16.73 8.40
N GLN A 307 -6.76 -17.03 7.17
CA GLN A 307 -5.95 -16.92 5.96
C GLN A 307 -6.29 -15.59 5.28
N PRO A 308 -5.40 -14.58 5.29
CA PRO A 308 -5.62 -13.36 4.54
C PRO A 308 -5.71 -13.69 3.05
N LEU A 309 -6.60 -13.03 2.34
CA LEU A 309 -6.77 -13.23 0.90
C LEU A 309 -6.05 -12.11 0.13
N PRO A 310 -5.36 -12.44 -0.99
CA PRO A 310 -5.02 -11.42 -1.97
C PRO A 310 -6.30 -10.80 -2.52
N MET A 311 -6.32 -9.48 -2.70
CA MET A 311 -7.50 -8.78 -3.17
C MET A 311 -7.15 -7.69 -4.19
N VAL A 312 -7.92 -7.67 -5.27
CA VAL A 312 -7.89 -6.56 -6.22
C VAL A 312 -8.49 -5.31 -5.57
N ILE A 313 -7.81 -4.18 -5.67
CA ILE A 313 -8.25 -2.89 -5.12
C ILE A 313 -8.58 -1.85 -6.19
N ALA A 314 -8.21 -2.10 -7.45
CA ALA A 314 -8.55 -1.24 -8.59
C ALA A 314 -8.77 -2.06 -9.86
N HIS A 315 -9.72 -1.62 -10.67
CA HIS A 315 -9.96 -2.14 -12.02
C HIS A 315 -9.80 -1.02 -13.04
N GLY A 316 -9.26 -1.38 -14.20
CA GLY A 316 -9.20 -0.53 -15.38
C GLY A 316 -10.30 -0.92 -16.35
N THR A 317 -10.46 -0.08 -17.37
CA THR A 317 -11.36 -0.35 -18.50
C THR A 317 -10.66 0.02 -19.79
N THR A 318 -10.72 -0.87 -20.77
CA THR A 318 -10.30 -0.52 -22.13
C THR A 318 -11.32 0.41 -22.75
N LEU A 319 -10.86 1.18 -23.73
CA LEU A 319 -11.74 1.89 -24.63
C LEU A 319 -12.17 0.98 -25.78
N ALA A 320 -13.46 1.03 -26.11
CA ALA A 320 -14.07 0.22 -27.16
C ALA A 320 -14.03 0.95 -28.50
N ASP A 321 -13.65 0.22 -29.55
CA ASP A 321 -13.85 0.59 -30.96
C ASP A 321 -15.13 -0.10 -31.49
N PRO A 322 -16.04 0.59 -32.24
CA PRO A 322 -16.10 2.03 -32.60
C PRO A 322 -16.73 2.95 -31.52
N PRO A 323 -16.51 4.29 -31.56
CA PRO A 323 -15.96 5.09 -32.68
C PRO A 323 -14.44 5.30 -32.69
N LEU A 324 -13.71 4.89 -31.65
CA LEU A 324 -12.29 5.18 -31.52
C LEU A 324 -11.46 4.33 -32.47
N GLN A 325 -10.57 4.96 -33.25
CA GLN A 325 -9.71 4.25 -34.19
C GLN A 325 -8.32 4.02 -33.58
N HIS A 326 -7.99 2.77 -33.25
CA HIS A 326 -6.67 2.42 -32.72
C HIS A 326 -5.76 1.91 -33.84
N GLU A 327 -4.50 2.34 -33.88
CA GLU A 327 -3.52 1.86 -34.89
C GLU A 327 -3.36 0.33 -34.88
N LYS A 328 -3.51 -0.30 -33.69
CA LYS A 328 -3.42 -1.74 -33.49
C LYS A 328 -4.68 -2.52 -33.87
N GLY A 329 -5.66 -1.86 -34.47
CA GLY A 329 -6.97 -2.42 -34.81
C GLY A 329 -7.89 -2.52 -33.59
N ASP A 330 -8.93 -3.34 -33.68
CA ASP A 330 -10.01 -3.37 -32.69
C ASP A 330 -9.50 -3.64 -31.26
N SER A 331 -9.94 -2.80 -30.33
CA SER A 331 -9.80 -2.99 -28.88
C SER A 331 -11.21 -3.14 -28.28
N PRO A 332 -11.66 -4.36 -27.95
CA PRO A 332 -12.98 -4.55 -27.38
C PRO A 332 -13.05 -4.03 -25.94
N ALA A 333 -14.25 -3.62 -25.52
CA ALA A 333 -14.53 -3.18 -24.15
C ALA A 333 -14.26 -4.32 -23.16
N LYS A 334 -13.35 -4.09 -22.21
CA LYS A 334 -13.01 -5.01 -21.13
C LYS A 334 -12.89 -4.27 -19.83
N ARG A 335 -13.25 -4.94 -18.75
CA ARG A 335 -12.90 -4.55 -17.39
C ARG A 335 -11.88 -5.55 -16.88
N PHE A 336 -10.78 -5.05 -16.34
CA PHE A 336 -9.67 -5.88 -15.91
C PHE A 336 -9.13 -5.42 -14.57
N ALA A 337 -8.60 -6.33 -13.77
CA ALA A 337 -7.96 -5.96 -12.52
C ALA A 337 -6.57 -5.35 -12.78
N MET A 338 -6.31 -4.20 -12.16
CA MET A 338 -5.03 -3.47 -12.28
C MET A 338 -4.13 -3.69 -11.08
N ILE A 339 -4.66 -3.52 -9.86
CA ILE A 339 -3.84 -3.51 -8.64
C ILE A 339 -4.35 -4.57 -7.68
N ASN A 340 -3.47 -5.49 -7.26
CA ASN A 340 -3.74 -6.51 -6.26
C ASN A 340 -2.81 -6.35 -5.06
N VAL A 341 -3.36 -6.51 -3.86
CA VAL A 341 -2.63 -6.40 -2.59
C VAL A 341 -2.90 -7.62 -1.71
N TYR A 342 -1.87 -8.04 -0.98
CA TYR A 342 -1.93 -9.09 0.03
C TYR A 342 -1.39 -8.57 1.37
N ASP A 343 -2.28 -8.43 2.36
CA ASP A 343 -1.92 -7.99 3.70
C ASP A 343 -1.28 -9.14 4.52
N GLY A 344 -0.03 -9.47 4.19
CA GLY A 344 0.73 -10.53 4.83
C GLY A 344 0.98 -10.33 6.32
N HIS A 345 0.91 -9.10 6.83
CA HIS A 345 1.08 -8.85 8.27
C HIS A 345 0.03 -9.57 9.10
N ARG A 346 -1.17 -9.78 8.53
CA ARG A 346 -2.24 -10.58 9.16
C ARG A 346 -1.87 -12.06 9.30
N ALA A 347 -0.92 -12.55 8.51
CA ALA A 347 -0.35 -13.89 8.57
C ALA A 347 1.11 -13.93 9.08
N ASN A 348 1.57 -12.85 9.75
CA ASN A 348 2.94 -12.70 10.26
C ASN A 348 4.07 -12.76 9.20
N VAL A 349 3.75 -12.50 7.93
CA VAL A 349 4.74 -12.38 6.83
C VAL A 349 4.68 -10.98 6.21
N GLY A 350 5.57 -10.66 5.28
CA GLY A 350 5.59 -9.36 4.60
C GLY A 350 4.39 -9.15 3.67
N ARG A 351 4.02 -7.89 3.47
CA ARG A 351 2.97 -7.48 2.52
C ARG A 351 3.46 -7.58 1.09
N VAL A 352 2.53 -7.83 0.17
CA VAL A 352 2.81 -7.89 -1.27
C VAL A 352 1.81 -7.05 -2.03
N ALA A 353 2.28 -6.33 -3.05
CA ALA A 353 1.45 -5.64 -4.02
C ALA A 353 1.94 -5.92 -5.43
N THR A 354 1.00 -6.06 -6.36
CA THR A 354 1.30 -6.17 -7.79
C THR A 354 0.47 -5.19 -8.59
N ASP A 355 1.07 -4.67 -9.65
CA ASP A 355 0.45 -3.77 -10.62
C ASP A 355 0.35 -4.46 -12.00
N SER A 356 -0.61 -4.06 -12.82
CA SER A 356 -0.83 -4.62 -14.16
C SER A 356 0.35 -4.28 -15.07
N THR A 357 0.81 -3.04 -15.01
CA THR A 357 1.83 -2.50 -15.90
C THR A 357 2.88 -1.65 -15.17
N TRP A 358 4.13 -1.69 -15.64
CA TRP A 358 5.18 -0.79 -15.18
C TRP A 358 5.03 0.61 -15.79
N HIS A 359 4.19 0.79 -16.81
CA HIS A 359 3.89 2.11 -17.39
C HIS A 359 3.21 3.06 -16.40
N HIS A 360 2.56 2.55 -15.35
CA HIS A 360 2.07 3.40 -14.25
C HIS A 360 3.19 4.10 -13.47
N TRP A 361 4.46 3.80 -13.75
CA TRP A 361 5.62 4.21 -12.96
C TRP A 361 6.74 4.85 -13.78
N MET A 362 6.69 4.75 -15.11
CA MET A 362 7.78 5.22 -15.97
C MET A 362 7.69 6.69 -16.29
N ASN A 363 8.85 7.34 -16.38
CA ASN A 363 9.02 8.73 -16.76
C ASN A 363 8.24 9.10 -18.02
N ILE A 364 8.29 8.24 -19.04
CA ILE A 364 7.60 8.48 -20.31
C ILE A 364 6.09 8.67 -20.10
N ASN A 365 5.44 7.92 -19.21
CA ASN A 365 4.00 8.04 -18.95
C ASN A 365 3.64 9.14 -17.95
N ILE A 366 4.53 9.46 -17.00
CA ILE A 366 4.18 10.37 -15.90
C ILE A 366 4.65 11.82 -16.11
N THR A 367 5.63 12.06 -16.98
CA THR A 367 6.25 13.40 -17.13
C THR A 367 5.22 14.46 -17.55
N GLN A 368 4.35 14.15 -18.51
CA GLN A 368 3.38 15.12 -19.02
C GLN A 368 2.24 15.35 -18.01
N ILE A 369 1.79 14.30 -17.33
CA ILE A 369 0.81 14.40 -16.23
C ILE A 369 1.36 15.25 -15.09
N GLU A 370 2.62 15.04 -14.70
CA GLU A 370 3.32 15.84 -13.70
C GLU A 370 3.45 17.31 -14.13
N ALA A 371 3.78 17.57 -15.39
CA ALA A 371 3.92 18.92 -15.93
C ALA A 371 2.59 19.70 -15.92
N VAL A 372 1.47 19.01 -16.16
CA VAL A 372 0.12 19.59 -16.00
C VAL A 372 -0.21 19.80 -14.51
N GLY A 373 0.21 18.87 -13.65
CA GLY A 373 -0.03 18.93 -12.22
C GLY A 373 -1.50 18.74 -11.83
N GLY A 374 -1.93 19.43 -10.77
CA GLY A 374 -3.31 19.38 -10.30
C GLY A 374 -3.69 18.06 -9.60
N ALA A 375 -5.01 17.84 -9.45
CA ALA A 375 -5.54 16.76 -8.61
C ALA A 375 -5.14 15.36 -9.08
N ASN A 376 -5.00 15.15 -10.39
CA ASN A 376 -4.61 13.86 -10.95
C ASN A 376 -3.17 13.51 -10.59
N TRP A 377 -2.24 14.45 -10.78
CA TRP A 377 -0.85 14.23 -10.38
C TRP A 377 -0.71 14.03 -8.86
N GLU A 378 -1.43 14.82 -8.04
CA GLU A 378 -1.42 14.65 -6.59
C GLU A 378 -1.92 13.26 -6.17
N LYS A 379 -2.96 12.74 -6.82
CA LYS A 379 -3.45 11.37 -6.60
C LYS A 379 -2.43 10.30 -7.01
N ILE A 380 -1.82 10.42 -8.19
CA ILE A 380 -0.81 9.46 -8.68
C ILE A 380 0.45 9.47 -7.79
N LYS A 381 0.98 10.65 -7.48
CA LYS A 381 2.08 10.81 -6.51
C LYS A 381 1.74 10.16 -5.17
N ARG A 382 0.51 10.35 -4.68
CA ARG A 382 0.08 9.78 -3.40
C ARG A 382 -0.05 8.27 -3.45
N TYR A 383 -0.35 7.65 -4.60
CA TYR A 383 -0.35 6.19 -4.74
C TYR A 383 1.03 5.61 -4.45
N TYR A 384 2.09 6.17 -5.04
CA TYR A 384 3.47 5.71 -4.80
C TYR A 384 3.87 5.83 -3.33
N LEU A 385 3.54 6.95 -2.70
CA LEU A 385 3.83 7.21 -1.29
C LEU A 385 3.02 6.30 -0.37
N ASN A 386 1.73 6.09 -0.64
CA ASN A 386 0.90 5.19 0.13
C ASN A 386 1.40 3.75 0.04
N LEU A 387 1.90 3.33 -1.13
CA LEU A 387 2.46 2.00 -1.31
C LEU A 387 3.71 1.81 -0.46
N ALA A 388 4.63 2.77 -0.46
CA ALA A 388 5.84 2.78 0.37
C ALA A 388 5.54 2.85 1.88
N VAL A 389 4.40 3.40 2.29
CA VAL A 389 3.96 3.31 3.69
C VAL A 389 3.32 1.95 3.97
N TRP A 390 2.57 1.41 3.01
CA TRP A 390 1.80 0.18 3.19
C TRP A 390 2.66 -1.07 3.21
N LEU A 391 3.70 -1.15 2.38
CA LEU A 391 4.58 -2.30 2.32
C LEU A 391 5.57 -2.39 3.50
N ALA A 392 5.86 -1.27 4.16
CA ALA A 392 6.83 -1.19 5.23
C ALA A 392 6.51 -2.18 6.38
N PRO A 393 7.54 -2.81 7.00
CA PRO A 393 7.36 -3.66 8.16
C PRO A 393 6.54 -2.96 9.25
N PRO A 394 5.66 -3.69 9.98
CA PRO A 394 4.61 -3.09 10.80
C PRO A 394 5.12 -2.26 11.98
N GLU A 395 6.39 -2.41 12.34
CA GLU A 395 7.06 -1.62 13.38
C GLU A 395 7.24 -0.14 12.99
N ILE A 396 7.53 0.15 11.72
CA ILE A 396 7.82 1.51 11.25
C ILE A 396 6.58 2.42 11.29
N PRO A 397 5.44 2.08 10.65
CA PRO A 397 4.24 2.90 10.74
C PRO A 397 3.70 2.96 12.17
N ARG A 398 3.92 1.93 12.99
CA ARG A 398 3.59 1.93 14.42
C ARG A 398 4.42 2.94 15.21
N HIS A 399 5.73 3.01 14.98
CA HIS A 399 6.58 4.02 15.60
C HIS A 399 6.16 5.43 15.19
N CYS A 400 5.76 5.65 13.94
CA CYS A 400 5.19 6.95 13.56
C CYS A 400 3.86 7.25 14.25
N PHE A 401 3.01 6.25 14.48
CA PHE A 401 1.82 6.43 15.30
C PHE A 401 2.18 6.84 16.75
N PHE A 402 3.25 6.28 17.33
CA PHE A 402 3.74 6.68 18.66
C PHE A 402 4.18 8.14 18.65
N PHE A 403 5.01 8.51 17.67
CA PHE A 403 5.46 9.88 17.49
C PHE A 403 4.27 10.84 17.36
N HIS A 404 3.31 10.53 16.51
CA HIS A 404 2.15 11.41 16.32
C HIS A 404 1.24 11.47 17.53
N THR A 405 1.14 10.41 18.33
CA THR A 405 0.46 10.47 19.65
C THR A 405 1.14 11.51 20.54
N LEU A 406 2.47 11.40 20.73
CA LEU A 406 3.24 12.32 21.57
C LEU A 406 3.18 13.75 21.04
N GLU A 407 3.47 13.93 19.75
CA GLU A 407 3.43 15.21 19.06
C GLU A 407 2.07 15.89 19.19
N SER A 408 0.98 15.12 19.16
CA SER A 408 -0.37 15.66 19.31
C SER A 408 -0.55 16.31 20.69
N LEU A 409 -0.02 15.73 21.76
CA LEU A 409 -0.11 16.24 23.13
C LEU A 409 0.59 17.60 23.32
N TYR A 410 1.59 17.90 22.49
CA TYR A 410 2.34 19.16 22.54
C TYR A 410 2.00 20.12 21.40
N SER A 411 1.02 19.76 20.57
CA SER A 411 0.48 20.65 19.53
C SER A 411 -0.61 21.54 20.11
N TYR A 412 -0.88 22.69 19.46
CA TYR A 412 -1.91 23.64 19.91
C TYR A 412 -3.25 22.95 20.25
N PRO A 413 -3.85 22.10 19.38
CA PRO A 413 -5.08 21.40 19.73
C PRO A 413 -4.91 20.46 20.93
N GLY A 414 -3.76 19.85 21.13
CA GLY A 414 -3.58 18.95 22.26
C GLY A 414 -3.43 19.65 23.60
N ILE A 415 -2.78 20.83 23.62
CA ILE A 415 -2.63 21.65 24.82
C ILE A 415 -4.01 22.13 25.29
N GLU A 416 -4.90 22.46 24.37
CA GLU A 416 -6.26 22.93 24.69
C GLU A 416 -7.25 21.78 24.94
N GLU A 417 -7.21 20.73 24.13
CA GLU A 417 -8.27 19.70 24.09
C GLU A 417 -7.91 18.42 24.86
N PHE A 418 -6.63 18.08 25.06
CA PHE A 418 -6.23 16.81 25.69
C PHE A 418 -6.00 16.96 27.18
N HIS A 419 -7.09 17.02 27.94
CA HIS A 419 -7.06 16.94 29.39
C HIS A 419 -7.43 15.52 29.88
N PRO A 420 -6.87 14.98 30.99
CA PRO A 420 -7.24 13.65 31.50
C PRO A 420 -8.73 13.43 31.79
N LYS A 421 -9.49 14.51 31.94
CA LYS A 421 -10.95 14.50 32.17
C LYS A 421 -11.79 14.67 30.90
N VAL A 422 -11.19 14.90 29.74
CA VAL A 422 -11.92 15.07 28.48
C VAL A 422 -12.64 13.77 28.11
N ASN A 423 -13.78 13.90 27.43
CA ASN A 423 -14.49 12.76 26.88
C ASN A 423 -13.60 12.05 25.85
N LEU A 424 -13.62 10.72 25.84
CA LEU A 424 -12.84 9.92 24.87
C LEU A 424 -13.20 10.24 23.42
N LEU A 425 -14.48 10.46 23.13
CA LEU A 425 -14.92 10.77 21.79
C LEU A 425 -14.32 12.09 21.30
N ASP A 426 -14.33 13.14 22.14
CA ASP A 426 -13.83 14.47 21.76
C ASP A 426 -12.31 14.46 21.54
N ALA A 427 -11.53 13.91 22.49
CA ALA A 427 -10.09 13.71 22.29
C ALA A 427 -9.78 12.85 21.07
N GLY A 428 -10.59 11.81 20.87
CA GLY A 428 -10.53 10.93 19.72
C GLY A 428 -10.74 11.64 18.40
N LEU A 429 -11.74 12.51 18.30
CA LEU A 429 -12.05 13.27 17.08
C LEU A 429 -10.92 14.24 16.72
N VAL A 430 -10.33 14.93 17.71
CA VAL A 430 -9.19 15.83 17.51
C VAL A 430 -7.98 15.05 17.00
N PHE A 431 -7.61 13.95 17.67
CA PHE A 431 -6.46 13.15 17.25
C PHE A 431 -6.69 12.48 15.89
N ARG A 432 -7.89 11.96 15.65
CA ARG A 432 -8.32 11.40 14.36
C ARG A 432 -8.17 12.42 13.23
N LYS A 433 -8.63 13.66 13.44
CA LYS A 433 -8.50 14.73 12.44
C LYS A 433 -7.05 14.99 12.07
N ARG A 434 -6.14 14.98 13.05
CA ARG A 434 -4.69 15.10 12.81
C ARG A 434 -4.18 13.96 11.92
N LEU A 435 -4.48 12.71 12.29
CA LEU A 435 -4.02 11.54 11.52
C LEU A 435 -4.58 11.51 10.09
N ILE A 436 -5.84 11.95 9.89
CA ILE A 436 -6.43 12.11 8.55
C ILE A 436 -5.63 13.08 7.70
N GLY A 437 -5.21 14.22 8.26
CA GLY A 437 -4.43 15.21 7.52
C GLY A 437 -3.09 14.66 7.02
N LEU A 438 -2.47 13.75 7.77
CA LEU A 438 -1.16 13.17 7.45
C LEU A 438 -1.26 11.96 6.51
N TYR A 439 -2.19 11.05 6.81
CA TYR A 439 -2.25 9.75 6.17
C TYR A 439 -3.50 9.55 5.30
N GLY A 440 -4.60 10.20 5.65
CA GLY A 440 -5.93 9.98 5.10
C GLY A 440 -6.79 9.02 5.92
N PRO A 441 -8.11 9.01 5.68
CA PRO A 441 -9.07 8.32 6.55
C PRO A 441 -8.92 6.80 6.57
N CYS A 442 -8.52 6.20 5.45
CA CYS A 442 -8.36 4.74 5.35
C CYS A 442 -7.15 4.24 6.17
N TRP A 443 -6.10 5.05 6.24
CA TRP A 443 -4.94 4.77 7.09
C TRP A 443 -5.26 4.86 8.57
N VAL A 444 -6.14 5.79 8.97
CA VAL A 444 -6.63 5.84 10.35
C VAL A 444 -7.36 4.55 10.73
N THR A 445 -8.22 4.03 9.84
CA THR A 445 -8.83 2.71 10.02
C THR A 445 -7.79 1.61 10.16
N GLN A 446 -6.78 1.60 9.28
CA GLN A 446 -5.70 0.61 9.31
C GLN A 446 -4.96 0.63 10.65
N PHE A 447 -4.57 1.81 11.15
CA PHE A 447 -3.92 1.92 12.46
C PHE A 447 -4.78 1.34 13.57
N VAL A 448 -6.08 1.67 13.61
CA VAL A 448 -6.99 1.16 14.63
C VAL A 448 -7.10 -0.37 14.55
N PHE A 449 -7.22 -0.95 13.35
CA PHE A 449 -7.26 -2.41 13.19
C PHE A 449 -5.94 -3.08 13.56
N ASP A 450 -4.80 -2.49 13.23
CA ASP A 450 -3.49 -3.02 13.61
C ASP A 450 -3.33 -3.06 15.13
N TRP A 451 -3.75 -1.99 15.83
CA TRP A 451 -3.79 -1.93 17.30
C TRP A 451 -4.70 -2.98 17.92
N LEU A 452 -5.90 -3.16 17.37
CA LEU A 452 -6.81 -4.20 17.84
C LEU A 452 -6.26 -5.60 17.60
N GLY A 453 -5.47 -5.79 16.55
CA GLY A 453 -4.78 -7.06 16.29
C GLY A 453 -3.74 -7.41 17.35
N LEU A 454 -3.09 -6.40 17.95
CA LEU A 454 -2.16 -6.61 19.07
C LEU A 454 -2.90 -6.97 20.38
N LEU A 455 -4.11 -6.46 20.58
CA LEU A 455 -4.93 -6.76 21.75
C LEU A 455 -5.66 -8.10 21.64
N ASP A 456 -6.40 -8.29 20.55
CA ASP A 456 -7.20 -9.48 20.27
C ASP A 456 -7.31 -9.68 18.76
N LEU A 457 -6.46 -10.57 18.25
CA LEU A 457 -6.45 -10.98 16.85
C LEU A 457 -7.84 -11.42 16.36
N LYS A 458 -8.58 -12.21 17.14
CA LYS A 458 -9.91 -12.70 16.73
C LYS A 458 -10.93 -11.57 16.68
N LEU A 459 -10.83 -10.58 17.57
CA LEU A 459 -11.66 -9.40 17.50
C LEU A 459 -11.36 -8.57 16.25
N ARG A 460 -10.07 -8.30 15.96
CA ARG A 460 -9.67 -7.61 14.73
C ARG A 460 -10.28 -8.28 13.51
N GLU A 461 -10.11 -9.59 13.38
CA GLU A 461 -10.59 -10.33 12.21
C GLU A 461 -12.12 -10.31 12.10
N ARG A 462 -12.86 -10.43 13.21
CA ARG A 462 -14.33 -10.27 13.20
C ARG A 462 -14.77 -8.87 12.77
N LEU A 463 -14.03 -7.82 13.15
CA LEU A 463 -14.32 -6.44 12.75
C LEU A 463 -13.97 -6.19 11.28
N ILE A 464 -12.83 -6.71 10.82
CA ILE A 464 -12.45 -6.75 9.41
C ILE A 464 -13.55 -7.44 8.60
N GLU A 465 -13.99 -8.64 8.98
CA GLU A 465 -15.09 -9.32 8.30
C GLU A 465 -16.37 -8.47 8.27
N ARG A 466 -16.70 -7.83 9.40
CA ARG A 466 -17.91 -7.01 9.52
C ARG A 466 -17.90 -5.73 8.69
N TYR A 467 -16.75 -5.06 8.57
CA TYR A 467 -16.64 -3.76 7.91
C TYR A 467 -16.05 -3.84 6.49
N LEU A 468 -15.29 -4.88 6.18
CA LEU A 468 -14.57 -5.04 4.90
C LEU A 468 -15.21 -6.05 3.95
N LEU A 469 -15.98 -7.04 4.43
CA LEU A 469 -16.65 -7.98 3.53
C LEU A 469 -17.96 -7.39 3.00
N LEU A 470 -17.97 -7.05 1.71
CA LEU A 470 -19.20 -7.02 0.91
C LEU A 470 -19.92 -8.38 1.04
N PRO A 471 -21.26 -8.44 0.94
CA PRO A 471 -21.97 -9.71 0.96
C PRO A 471 -21.52 -10.59 -0.21
N THR A 472 -20.92 -11.74 0.10
CA THR A 472 -20.60 -12.77 -0.89
C THR A 472 -21.88 -13.51 -1.31
N PRO A 473 -22.06 -13.86 -2.61
CA PRO A 473 -23.25 -14.56 -3.09
C PRO A 473 -23.56 -15.88 -2.35
N ASN A 474 -22.53 -16.56 -1.84
CA ASN A 474 -22.64 -17.86 -1.18
C ASN A 474 -22.75 -17.80 0.36
N ARG A 475 -22.83 -16.59 0.94
CA ARG A 475 -23.35 -16.38 2.29
C ARG A 475 -24.57 -15.49 2.17
N PRO A 476 -25.76 -16.06 1.87
CA PRO A 476 -27.00 -15.32 1.98
C PRO A 476 -27.22 -15.08 3.47
N ILE A 477 -26.69 -13.97 3.99
CA ILE A 477 -26.95 -13.46 5.35
C ILE A 477 -26.28 -14.31 6.46
N PRO A 478 -25.65 -13.64 7.45
CA PRO A 478 -26.02 -13.88 8.84
C PRO A 478 -26.60 -12.58 9.45
N PRO A 479 -27.44 -12.69 10.49
CA PRO A 479 -28.65 -11.89 10.66
C PRO A 479 -28.32 -10.55 11.28
N ARG A 480 -28.08 -9.52 10.48
CA ARG A 480 -28.36 -8.14 10.90
C ARG A 480 -29.02 -7.43 9.73
N PRO A 481 -30.17 -6.75 9.94
CA PRO A 481 -30.65 -5.84 8.93
C PRO A 481 -29.56 -4.80 8.69
N ASP A 482 -29.08 -4.71 7.46
CA ASP A 482 -28.32 -3.56 6.98
C ASP A 482 -29.38 -2.55 6.47
N PRO A 483 -29.43 -1.31 6.98
CA PRO A 483 -28.49 -0.67 7.90
C PRO A 483 -28.59 -1.19 9.33
N CYS A 484 -27.42 -1.39 9.97
CA CYS A 484 -27.40 -1.60 11.41
C CYS A 484 -27.58 -0.26 12.13
N LEU A 485 -28.83 0.07 12.45
CA LEU A 485 -29.21 1.34 13.08
C LEU A 485 -28.62 1.55 14.48
N SER A 486 -28.21 0.49 15.17
CA SER A 486 -27.61 0.53 16.52
C SER A 486 -26.08 0.35 16.52
N CYS A 487 -25.47 0.19 15.34
CA CYS A 487 -24.02 0.03 15.24
C CYS A 487 -23.34 1.41 15.21
N PRO A 488 -22.27 1.62 16.01
CA PRO A 488 -21.54 2.87 15.92
C PRO A 488 -20.90 3.00 14.53
N PRO A 489 -20.94 4.20 13.90
CA PRO A 489 -20.27 4.42 12.64
C PRO A 489 -18.76 4.24 12.82
N PRO A 490 -18.02 3.77 11.79
CA PRO A 490 -16.57 3.56 11.87
C PRO A 490 -15.81 4.79 12.36
N GLU A 491 -16.26 6.00 12.04
CA GLU A 491 -15.66 7.25 12.54
C GLU A 491 -15.73 7.36 14.06
N MET A 492 -16.87 7.01 14.66
CA MET A 492 -17.06 7.02 16.11
C MET A 492 -16.24 5.91 16.76
N PHE A 493 -16.23 4.72 16.15
CA PHE A 493 -15.38 3.61 16.56
C PHE A 493 -13.90 4.02 16.61
N GLU A 494 -13.40 4.58 15.52
CA GLU A 494 -12.02 5.11 15.42
C GLU A 494 -11.76 6.16 16.50
N ALA A 495 -12.65 7.14 16.64
CA ALA A 495 -12.47 8.21 17.60
C ALA A 495 -12.39 7.69 19.04
N VAL A 496 -13.31 6.82 19.48
CA VAL A 496 -13.30 6.32 20.88
C VAL A 496 -12.01 5.53 21.17
N ILE A 497 -11.56 4.71 20.22
CA ILE A 497 -10.30 3.96 20.38
C ILE A 497 -9.10 4.90 20.47
N LEU A 498 -8.99 5.84 19.52
CA LEU A 498 -7.90 6.83 19.48
C LEU A 498 -7.89 7.75 20.70
N GLY A 499 -9.07 8.15 21.18
CA GLY A 499 -9.21 8.96 22.38
C GLY A 499 -8.75 8.21 23.63
N GLY A 500 -9.07 6.90 23.72
CA GLY A 500 -8.57 6.05 24.79
C GLY A 500 -7.04 6.01 24.85
N ALA A 501 -6.41 5.81 23.69
CA ALA A 501 -4.96 5.80 23.53
C ALA A 501 -4.31 7.14 23.92
N ILE A 502 -4.87 8.27 23.46
CA ILE A 502 -4.39 9.61 23.80
C ILE A 502 -4.58 9.93 25.28
N ARG A 503 -5.73 9.60 25.86
CA ARG A 503 -6.00 9.85 27.29
C ARG A 503 -5.04 9.07 28.18
N ALA A 504 -4.79 7.81 27.88
CA ALA A 504 -3.84 6.98 28.64
C ALA A 504 -2.42 7.55 28.57
N THR A 505 -1.99 7.97 27.38
CA THR A 505 -0.67 8.59 27.19
C THR A 505 -0.55 9.94 27.90
N SER A 506 -1.59 10.79 27.79
CA SER A 506 -1.68 12.07 28.50
C SER A 506 -1.63 11.88 30.02
N ALA A 507 -2.40 10.92 30.56
CA ALA A 507 -2.36 10.59 31.98
C ALA A 507 -0.96 10.12 32.41
N ALA A 508 -0.29 9.28 31.60
CA ALA A 508 1.06 8.82 31.92
C ALA A 508 2.09 9.97 31.98
N LEU A 509 1.94 10.99 31.14
CA LEU A 509 2.87 12.12 31.08
C LEU A 509 2.57 13.23 32.10
N PHE A 510 1.30 13.45 32.43
CA PHE A 510 0.87 14.64 33.17
C PHE A 510 0.14 14.36 34.50
N ALA A 511 -0.08 13.10 34.92
CA ALA A 511 -0.86 12.77 36.13
C ALA A 511 -0.28 13.32 37.45
N ASN A 512 1.03 13.58 37.51
CA ASN A 512 1.68 14.07 38.73
C ASN A 512 1.54 15.60 38.94
N GLY A 513 0.70 16.28 38.16
CA GLY A 513 0.54 17.73 38.22
C GLY A 513 1.76 18.51 37.73
N GLY A 514 2.72 17.83 37.09
CA GLY A 514 3.85 18.47 36.42
C GLY A 514 3.38 19.26 35.19
N GLY A 515 3.97 20.44 34.99
CA GLY A 515 3.75 21.21 33.77
C GLY A 515 4.29 20.52 32.51
N LEU A 516 4.09 21.14 31.34
CA LEU A 516 4.51 20.61 30.04
C LEU A 516 5.99 20.20 29.99
N GLU A 517 6.90 20.98 30.60
CA GLU A 517 8.34 20.66 30.66
C GLU A 517 8.63 19.38 31.43
N ALA A 518 7.90 19.12 32.53
CA ALA A 518 8.03 17.88 33.29
C ALA A 518 7.56 16.67 32.46
N GLY A 519 6.48 16.85 31.68
CA GLY A 519 6.01 15.85 30.73
C GLY A 519 7.03 15.55 29.63
N LEU A 520 7.69 16.58 29.08
CA LEU A 520 8.75 16.43 28.07
C LEU A 520 9.95 15.66 28.62
N LYS A 521 10.37 15.96 29.86
CA LYS A 521 11.43 15.21 30.53
C LYS A 521 11.06 13.73 30.70
N LEU A 522 9.85 13.46 31.19
CA LEU A 522 9.37 12.09 31.37
C LEU A 522 9.28 11.34 30.03
N MET A 523 8.86 12.03 28.96
CA MET A 523 8.80 11.49 27.62
C MET A 523 10.19 11.05 27.12
N LEU A 524 11.23 11.87 27.29
CA LEU A 524 12.61 11.52 26.88
C LEU A 524 13.18 10.28 27.60
N GLU A 525 12.67 10.00 28.80
CA GLU A 525 13.05 8.83 29.60
C GLU A 525 12.17 7.60 29.29
N MET A 526 11.04 7.79 28.59
CA MET A 526 10.06 6.75 28.29
C MET A 526 10.46 5.92 27.07
N LYS A 527 10.85 4.66 27.28
CA LYS A 527 11.11 3.74 26.16
C LYS A 527 9.85 3.42 25.34
N PRO A 528 9.97 3.12 24.03
CA PRO A 528 8.83 2.80 23.16
C PRO A 528 7.92 1.69 23.68
N GLU A 529 8.45 0.67 24.32
CA GLU A 529 7.65 -0.46 24.84
C GLU A 529 6.70 -0.01 25.96
N ARG A 530 7.13 0.98 26.75
CA ARG A 530 6.30 1.58 27.80
C ARG A 530 5.20 2.43 27.19
N LEU A 531 5.49 3.17 26.12
CA LEU A 531 4.49 3.94 25.39
C LEU A 531 3.48 3.02 24.69
N GLU A 532 3.95 1.95 24.03
CA GLU A 532 3.10 0.92 23.42
C GLU A 532 2.13 0.34 24.47
N LYS A 533 2.63 0.02 25.66
CA LYS A 533 1.80 -0.45 26.77
C LYS A 533 0.68 0.53 27.11
N TYR A 534 0.97 1.82 27.27
CA TYR A 534 -0.07 2.83 27.56
C TYR A 534 -1.09 2.96 26.42
N LEU A 535 -0.63 2.91 25.17
CA LEU A 535 -1.50 2.94 24.00
C LEU A 535 -2.43 1.72 23.95
N LEU A 536 -1.92 0.52 24.26
CA LEU A 536 -2.71 -0.71 24.34
C LEU A 536 -3.73 -0.67 25.47
N GLU A 537 -3.33 -0.23 26.67
CA GLU A 537 -4.22 -0.05 27.81
C GLU A 537 -5.32 0.96 27.51
N GLY A 538 -4.97 2.10 26.90
CA GLY A 538 -5.91 3.12 26.46
C GLY A 538 -6.87 2.62 25.37
N THR A 539 -6.36 1.87 24.40
CA THR A 539 -7.14 1.22 23.33
C THR A 539 -8.16 0.24 23.91
N ALA A 540 -7.74 -0.60 24.86
CA ALA A 540 -8.60 -1.56 25.55
C ALA A 540 -9.71 -0.88 26.35
N GLU A 541 -9.39 0.22 27.05
CA GLU A 541 -10.38 1.03 27.74
C GLU A 541 -11.36 1.70 26.78
N GLY A 542 -10.87 2.25 25.66
CA GLY A 542 -11.73 2.80 24.60
C GLY A 542 -12.71 1.75 24.07
N LEU A 543 -12.23 0.53 23.81
CA LEU A 543 -13.08 -0.58 23.37
C LEU A 543 -14.16 -0.93 24.40
N LYS A 544 -13.79 -1.00 25.69
CA LYS A 544 -14.72 -1.26 26.79
C LYS A 544 -15.80 -0.18 26.90
N GLN A 545 -15.41 1.10 26.79
CA GLN A 545 -16.36 2.21 26.81
C GLN A 545 -17.30 2.18 25.61
N LEU A 546 -16.80 1.87 24.42
CA LEU A 546 -17.64 1.73 23.25
C LEU A 546 -18.65 0.59 23.39
N GLN A 547 -18.23 -0.55 23.95
CA GLN A 547 -19.13 -1.67 24.24
C GLN A 547 -20.23 -1.27 25.23
N ALA A 548 -19.88 -0.53 26.28
CA ALA A 548 -20.85 -0.02 27.25
C ALA A 548 -21.83 0.98 26.61
N LEU A 549 -21.35 1.91 25.78
CA LEU A 549 -22.19 2.86 25.03
C LEU A 549 -23.15 2.14 24.08
N SER A 550 -22.66 1.14 23.34
CA SER A 550 -23.49 0.34 22.44
C SER A 550 -24.54 -0.47 23.20
N ALA A 551 -24.19 -1.06 24.35
CA ALA A 551 -25.13 -1.79 25.19
C ALA A 551 -26.24 -0.87 25.73
N LYS A 552 -25.87 0.33 26.22
CA LYS A 552 -26.82 1.33 26.69
C LYS A 552 -27.76 1.80 25.58
N SER A 553 -27.22 2.13 24.40
CA SER A 553 -28.02 2.57 23.25
C SER A 553 -28.98 1.48 22.77
N CYS A 554 -28.56 0.20 22.77
CA CYS A 554 -29.45 -0.91 22.47
C CYS A 554 -30.60 -1.02 23.47
N GLU A 555 -30.35 -0.78 24.76
CA GLU A 555 -31.39 -0.81 25.80
C GLU A 555 -32.38 0.35 25.66
N GLU A 556 -31.89 1.57 25.42
CA GLU A 556 -32.74 2.73 25.16
C GLU A 556 -33.59 2.54 23.88
N THR A 557 -33.01 1.96 22.84
CA THR A 557 -33.74 1.63 21.60
C THR A 557 -34.84 0.61 21.87
N LYS A 558 -34.57 -0.43 22.67
CA LYS A 558 -35.60 -1.40 23.08
C LYS A 558 -36.74 -0.73 23.85
N GLN A 559 -36.46 0.26 24.69
CA GLN A 559 -37.49 1.00 25.42
C GLN A 559 -38.35 1.89 24.50
N LEU A 560 -37.79 2.39 23.39
CA LEU A 560 -38.51 3.23 22.43
C LEU A 560 -39.40 2.44 21.46
N PHE A 561 -39.04 1.19 21.16
CA PHE A 561 -39.73 0.34 20.19
C PHE A 561 -40.37 -0.92 20.79
N GLY A 562 -40.34 -1.06 22.11
CA GLY A 562 -40.85 -2.19 22.89
C GLY A 562 -42.13 -1.86 23.63
#